data_AF-A0A6P6G4M7-F1
#
_entry.id   AF-A0A6P6G4M7-F1
#
_cell.length_a   1.000
_cell.length_b   1.000
_cell.length_c   1.000
_cell.angle_alpha   90.00
_cell.angle_beta   90.00
_cell.angle_gamma   90.00
#
_symmetry.space_group_name_H-M   'P 1'
#
loop_
_entity.id
_entity.type
_entity.pdbx_description
1 polymer ?
#
loop_
_entity_poly.entity_id
_entity_poly.type
_entity_poly.pdbx_seq_one_letter_code
_entity_poly.pdbx_strand_id
1 'polypeptide(L)'
;MGYKRLTQGQTSIRKHPTSSAIWRVYSMSVSLEESSSLQSENYPSENDFTTEDSSEEPLAQPLSSDELKSLLADSERERLIKKLSEANQQNRFLKRQMHINEDALVNFKSEIAVMELEIQALVKLAEEIANSAIPEGSRKINGKYIQSHLLSRLEAVLEKLKDQIKDVDAAQSKEVPLFWCGMAESVQVMGTFDGWSQGEHLSPEYTGSFTKFSTTLLLRPGRYEIKFLVDGEWKLSPEFPTVGEGLMENNLLIVK
;
A
#
# COMPACT_ATOMS: atom_id res chain seq x y z
N MET A 1 59.42 -28.43 -40.40
CA MET A 1 58.40 -28.99 -39.48
C MET A 1 58.21 -27.99 -38.36
N GLY A 2 57.04 -27.36 -38.29
CA GLY A 2 56.78 -26.26 -37.37
C GLY A 2 55.58 -26.57 -36.50
N TYR A 3 55.75 -26.42 -35.18
CA TYR A 3 54.65 -26.41 -34.23
C TYR A 3 54.86 -25.26 -33.22
N LYS A 4 53.83 -24.41 -33.18
CA LYS A 4 53.62 -23.24 -32.30
C LYS A 4 52.85 -23.64 -31.04
N ARG A 5 52.87 -22.72 -30.05
CA ARG A 5 51.94 -22.47 -28.90
C ARG A 5 52.62 -22.73 -27.54
N LEU A 6 52.42 -21.98 -26.45
CA LEU A 6 51.38 -21.00 -26.07
C LEU A 6 52.02 -19.79 -25.37
N THR A 7 51.58 -18.58 -25.69
CA THR A 7 51.65 -17.42 -24.79
C THR A 7 50.29 -17.24 -24.14
N GLN A 8 50.27 -17.33 -22.80
CA GLN A 8 49.15 -16.94 -21.96
C GLN A 8 49.06 -15.41 -21.95
N GLY A 9 48.07 -14.87 -22.64
CA GLY A 9 47.61 -13.49 -22.47
C GLY A 9 46.19 -13.55 -21.91
N GLN A 10 46.04 -13.44 -20.59
CA GLN A 10 44.75 -13.15 -19.98
C GLN A 10 44.42 -11.68 -20.24
N THR A 11 43.58 -11.42 -21.24
CA THR A 11 42.93 -10.13 -21.43
C THR A 11 41.73 -10.05 -20.50
N SER A 12 41.76 -9.02 -19.66
CA SER A 12 40.67 -8.57 -18.79
C SER A 12 39.39 -8.33 -19.61
N ILE A 13 38.35 -9.14 -19.36
CA ILE A 13 37.00 -8.86 -19.87
C ILE A 13 36.34 -7.87 -18.91
N ARG A 14 36.35 -6.62 -19.36
CA ARG A 14 35.55 -5.50 -18.89
C ARG A 14 34.07 -5.92 -18.82
N LYS A 15 33.56 -6.15 -17.61
CA LYS A 15 32.13 -6.31 -17.37
C LYS A 15 31.45 -4.96 -17.60
N HIS A 16 30.58 -4.88 -18.60
CA HIS A 16 29.67 -3.74 -18.77
C HIS A 16 28.56 -3.84 -17.72
N PRO A 17 28.34 -2.83 -16.87
CA PRO A 17 27.17 -2.79 -16.03
C PRO A 17 25.96 -2.41 -16.89
N THR A 18 24.96 -3.29 -16.95
CA THR A 18 23.62 -2.95 -17.43
C THR A 18 23.03 -1.91 -16.48
N SER A 19 22.87 -0.70 -17.00
CA SER A 19 22.19 0.42 -16.34
C SER A 19 20.74 0.04 -16.04
N SER A 20 20.50 -0.47 -14.83
CA SER A 20 19.17 -0.46 -14.22
C SER A 20 18.84 0.99 -13.91
N ALA A 21 17.94 1.59 -14.70
CA ALA A 21 17.40 2.90 -14.42
C ALA A 21 16.56 2.82 -13.13
N ILE A 22 17.20 3.14 -12.00
CA ILE A 22 16.54 3.35 -10.73
C ILE A 22 15.79 4.67 -10.88
N TRP A 23 14.48 4.61 -11.12
CA TRP A 23 13.60 5.78 -11.02
C TRP A 23 13.50 6.16 -9.55
N ARG A 24 14.45 7.00 -9.12
CA ARG A 24 14.49 7.59 -7.79
C ARG A 24 13.41 8.66 -7.76
N VAL A 25 12.25 8.34 -7.22
CA VAL A 25 11.21 9.33 -6.89
C VAL A 25 11.82 10.25 -5.83
N TYR A 26 12.10 11.51 -6.22
CA TYR A 26 12.48 12.54 -5.26
C TYR A 26 11.23 12.99 -4.52
N SER A 27 11.05 12.51 -3.29
CA SER A 27 10.13 13.11 -2.34
C SER A 27 10.76 14.39 -1.80
N MET A 28 10.20 15.55 -2.16
CA MET A 28 10.58 16.81 -1.51
C MET A 28 10.05 16.80 -0.07
N SER A 29 10.96 16.94 0.90
CA SER A 29 10.60 17.28 2.27
C SER A 29 10.17 18.75 2.32
N VAL A 30 8.86 19.00 2.37
CA VAL A 30 8.35 20.33 2.73
C VAL A 30 8.52 20.47 4.24
N SER A 31 9.53 21.25 4.65
CA SER A 31 9.63 21.78 6.01
C SER A 31 8.52 22.81 6.18
N LEU A 32 7.47 22.48 6.93
CA LEU A 32 6.37 23.38 7.23
C LEU A 32 6.67 24.07 8.56
N GLU A 33 7.48 25.14 8.49
CA GLU A 33 7.53 26.17 9.52
C GLU A 33 6.29 27.05 9.31
N GLU A 34 5.19 26.74 10.00
CA GLU A 34 4.07 27.67 10.15
C GLU A 34 4.10 28.29 11.54
N SER A 35 4.67 29.48 11.59
CA SER A 35 4.58 30.43 12.69
C SER A 35 3.10 30.83 12.89
N SER A 36 2.48 30.38 13.97
CA SER A 36 1.17 30.90 14.39
C SER A 36 1.36 32.04 15.38
N SER A 37 1.34 33.27 14.86
CA SER A 37 1.17 34.49 15.63
C SER A 37 -0.32 34.83 15.71
N LEU A 38 -0.94 34.58 16.86
CA LEU A 38 -2.27 35.12 17.17
C LEU A 38 -2.11 36.44 17.92
N GLN A 39 -2.28 37.55 17.21
CA GLN A 39 -2.53 38.87 17.79
C GLN A 39 -4.01 38.94 18.20
N SER A 40 -4.26 39.16 19.49
CA SER A 40 -5.54 39.68 19.96
C SER A 40 -5.32 41.14 20.34
N GLU A 41 -5.86 42.05 19.53
CA GLU A 41 -5.97 43.46 19.87
C GLU A 41 -6.99 43.66 21.01
N ASN A 42 -6.67 44.53 21.96
CA ASN A 42 -7.65 45.29 22.73
C ASN A 42 -7.05 46.66 23.08
N TYR A 43 -7.79 47.71 22.74
CA TYR A 43 -7.45 49.13 22.84
C TYR A 43 -7.25 49.64 24.29
N PRO A 44 -6.47 50.71 24.51
CA PRO A 44 -6.27 51.31 25.83
C PRO A 44 -7.28 52.43 26.12
N SER A 45 -7.66 52.58 27.40
CA SER A 45 -8.31 53.79 27.92
C SER A 45 -7.56 54.22 29.18
N GLU A 46 -7.09 55.46 29.16
CA GLU A 46 -6.31 56.11 30.23
C GLU A 46 -7.18 56.61 31.41
N ASN A 47 -6.49 57.01 32.49
CA ASN A 47 -6.88 57.64 33.77
C ASN A 47 -7.04 56.62 34.93
N ASP A 48 -6.42 56.75 36.10
CA ASP A 48 -5.68 57.84 36.75
C ASP A 48 -4.96 57.31 38.02
N PHE A 49 -4.03 58.12 38.54
CA PHE A 49 -3.41 58.13 39.88
C PHE A 49 -2.36 57.09 40.29
N THR A 50 -1.12 57.61 40.34
CA THR A 50 0.03 57.17 41.15
C THR A 50 -0.26 57.14 42.65
N THR A 51 0.17 56.09 43.34
CA THR A 51 0.78 56.19 44.69
C THR A 51 1.76 55.05 44.87
N GLU A 52 2.97 55.38 45.31
CA GLU A 52 4.08 54.46 45.56
C GLU A 52 3.80 53.50 46.73
N ASP A 53 4.47 52.36 46.69
CA ASP A 53 5.35 51.83 47.76
C ASP A 53 5.16 50.33 48.04
N SER A 54 6.24 49.73 48.51
CA SER A 54 6.43 48.38 49.02
C SER A 54 6.82 47.31 48.00
N SER A 55 8.13 47.08 48.03
CA SER A 55 8.91 45.97 47.52
C SER A 55 8.54 44.67 48.24
N GLU A 56 7.92 43.72 47.54
CA GLU A 56 8.06 42.29 47.84
C GLU A 56 8.01 41.50 46.52
N GLU A 57 9.15 40.98 46.07
CA GLU A 57 9.17 39.81 45.21
C GLU A 57 8.48 38.67 45.97
N PRO A 58 7.37 38.08 45.50
CA PRO A 58 6.85 36.90 46.15
C PRO A 58 7.81 35.75 45.86
N LEU A 59 8.61 35.40 46.86
CA LEU A 59 9.39 34.16 46.89
C LEU A 59 8.46 33.00 46.54
N ALA A 60 8.72 32.34 45.42
CA ALA A 60 7.95 31.19 44.95
C ALA A 60 7.87 30.12 46.05
N GLN A 61 6.69 29.93 46.63
CA GLN A 61 6.43 28.82 47.54
C GLN A 61 6.62 27.50 46.78
N PRO A 62 7.32 26.50 47.35
CA PRO A 62 7.50 25.22 46.70
C PRO A 62 6.14 24.54 46.54
N LEU A 63 5.82 24.20 45.29
CA LEU A 63 4.57 23.53 44.90
C LEU A 63 4.33 22.29 45.77
N SER A 64 3.08 22.09 46.17
CA SER A 64 2.70 20.92 46.96
C SER A 64 2.90 19.63 46.14
N SER A 65 3.15 18.51 46.83
CA SER A 65 3.38 17.23 46.16
C SER A 65 2.24 16.81 45.22
N ASP A 66 1.00 17.24 45.50
CA ASP A 66 -0.15 16.85 44.69
C ASP A 66 -0.31 17.76 43.46
N GLU A 67 0.06 19.04 43.55
CA GLU A 67 0.18 19.93 42.39
C GLU A 67 1.28 19.44 41.43
N LEU A 68 2.43 19.02 41.97
CA LEU A 68 3.52 18.45 41.16
C LEU A 68 3.11 17.15 40.44
N LYS A 69 2.34 16.29 41.10
CA LYS A 69 1.78 15.08 40.45
C LYS A 69 0.78 15.43 39.36
N SER A 70 -0.06 16.44 39.57
CA SER A 70 -1.01 16.92 38.55
C SER A 70 -0.26 17.47 37.33
N LEU A 71 0.72 18.35 37.54
CA LEU A 71 1.52 18.91 36.44
C LEU A 71 2.30 17.83 35.67
N LEU A 72 2.83 16.83 36.37
CA LEU A 72 3.44 15.67 35.72
C LEU A 72 2.42 14.89 34.89
N ALA A 73 1.22 14.64 35.41
CA ALA A 73 0.16 13.98 34.67
C ALA A 73 -0.29 14.78 33.43
N ASP A 74 -0.36 16.11 33.54
CA ASP A 74 -0.71 17.01 32.44
C ASP A 74 0.38 17.03 31.37
N SER A 75 1.66 17.10 31.77
CA SER A 75 2.80 17.04 30.85
C SER A 75 2.88 15.70 30.10
N GLU A 76 2.56 14.58 30.77
CA GLU A 76 2.48 13.27 30.14
C GLU A 76 1.28 13.16 29.19
N ARG A 77 0.12 13.71 29.54
CA ARG A 77 -1.05 13.80 28.65
C ARG A 77 -0.75 14.60 27.41
N GLU A 78 -0.13 15.77 27.54
CA GLU A 78 0.26 16.61 26.40
C GLU A 78 1.22 15.86 25.47
N ARG A 79 2.23 15.18 26.03
CA ARG A 79 3.17 14.35 25.28
C ARG A 79 2.45 13.24 24.50
N LEU A 80 1.48 12.56 25.13
CA LEU A 80 0.70 11.51 24.49
C LEU A 80 -0.20 12.07 23.38
N ILE A 81 -0.85 13.21 23.60
CA ILE A 81 -1.67 13.89 22.60
C ILE A 81 -0.82 14.27 21.39
N LYS A 82 0.38 14.81 21.61
CA LYS A 82 1.33 15.13 20.54
C LYS A 82 1.76 13.88 19.75
N LYS A 83 2.12 12.80 20.44
CA LYS A 83 2.46 11.53 19.76
C LYS A 83 1.28 10.96 18.97
N LEU A 84 0.07 11.04 19.52
CA LEU A 84 -1.15 10.59 18.86
C LEU A 84 -1.43 11.44 17.62
N SER A 85 -1.26 12.76 17.68
CA SER A 85 -1.46 13.64 16.53
C SER A 85 -0.42 13.40 15.44
N GLU A 86 0.85 13.24 15.81
CA GLU A 86 1.93 12.87 14.89
C GLU A 86 1.66 11.51 14.21
N ALA A 87 1.29 10.49 14.98
CA ALA A 87 0.95 9.17 14.44
C ALA A 87 -0.27 9.24 13.51
N ASN A 88 -1.30 10.02 13.86
CA ASN A 88 -2.48 10.22 13.01
C ASN A 88 -2.15 10.94 11.71
N GLN A 89 -1.24 11.93 11.75
CA GLN A 89 -0.76 12.62 10.55
C GLN A 89 0.00 11.65 9.63
N GLN A 90 0.89 10.83 10.21
CA GLN A 90 1.61 9.79 9.48
C GLN A 90 0.65 8.78 8.84
N ASN A 91 -0.34 8.28 9.59
CA ASN A 91 -1.36 7.37 9.07
C ASN A 91 -2.13 7.97 7.89
N ARG A 92 -2.54 9.24 7.99
CA ARG A 92 -3.23 9.94 6.88
C ARG A 92 -2.32 10.06 5.66
N PHE A 93 -1.04 10.38 5.86
CA PHE A 93 -0.07 10.46 4.77
C PHE A 93 0.13 9.11 4.08
N LEU A 94 0.35 8.04 4.85
CA LEU A 94 0.55 6.69 4.33
C LEU A 94 -0.69 6.18 3.57
N LYS A 95 -1.89 6.42 4.09
CA LYS A 95 -3.14 6.09 3.38
C LYS A 95 -3.22 6.79 2.02
N ARG A 96 -2.89 8.08 1.95
CA ARG A 96 -2.85 8.83 0.68
C ARG A 96 -1.81 8.26 -0.29
N GLN A 97 -0.60 7.96 0.19
CA GLN A 97 0.45 7.36 -0.65
C GLN A 97 0.04 6.00 -1.18
N MET A 98 -0.62 5.18 -0.36
CA MET A 98 -1.14 3.88 -0.77
C MET A 98 -2.15 4.02 -1.91
N HIS A 99 -3.12 4.94 -1.80
CA HIS A 99 -4.08 5.17 -2.89
C HIS A 99 -3.40 5.62 -4.19
N ILE A 100 -2.46 6.56 -4.11
CA ILE A 100 -1.71 7.02 -5.29
C ILE A 100 -0.95 5.86 -5.95
N ASN A 101 -0.33 5.00 -5.14
CA ASN A 101 0.41 3.84 -5.66
C ASN A 101 -0.53 2.81 -6.30
N GLU A 102 -1.72 2.59 -5.74
CA GLU A 102 -2.74 1.70 -6.30
C GLU A 102 -3.23 2.23 -7.65
N ASP A 103 -3.52 3.53 -7.76
CA ASP A 103 -3.92 4.17 -9.01
C ASP A 103 -2.82 4.08 -10.08
N ALA A 104 -1.56 4.31 -9.68
CA ALA A 104 -0.42 4.14 -10.57
C ALA A 104 -0.30 2.69 -11.09
N LEU A 105 -0.52 1.70 -10.22
CA LEU A 105 -0.51 0.29 -10.59
C LEU A 105 -1.61 -0.05 -11.61
N VAL A 106 -2.82 0.48 -11.43
CA VAL A 106 -3.93 0.34 -12.39
C VAL A 106 -3.55 0.92 -13.76
N ASN A 107 -2.96 2.12 -13.77
CA ASN A 107 -2.52 2.76 -15.01
C ASN A 107 -1.44 1.93 -15.71
N PHE A 108 -0.40 1.49 -15.00
CA PHE A 108 0.65 0.64 -15.58
C PHE A 108 0.09 -0.68 -16.12
N LYS A 109 -0.86 -1.31 -15.42
CA LYS A 109 -1.54 -2.51 -15.91
C LYS A 109 -2.20 -2.26 -17.26
N SER A 110 -2.92 -1.14 -17.39
CA SER A 110 -3.61 -0.78 -18.63
C SER A 110 -2.63 -0.56 -19.79
N GLU A 111 -1.50 0.10 -19.55
CA GLU A 111 -0.46 0.32 -20.55
C GLU A 111 0.19 -1.00 -20.99
N ILE A 112 0.49 -1.89 -20.05
CA ILE A 112 1.05 -3.22 -20.36
C ILE A 112 0.06 -4.05 -21.16
N ALA A 113 -1.23 -4.00 -20.84
CA ALA A 113 -2.27 -4.72 -21.59
C ALA A 113 -2.40 -4.22 -23.04
N VAL A 114 -2.26 -2.91 -23.28
CA VAL A 114 -2.23 -2.36 -24.65
C VAL A 114 -1.01 -2.89 -25.41
N MET A 115 0.18 -2.85 -24.80
CA MET A 115 1.39 -3.40 -25.43
C MET A 115 1.28 -4.91 -25.68
N GLU A 116 0.66 -5.67 -24.78
CA GLU A 116 0.41 -7.10 -24.97
C GLU A 116 -0.38 -7.36 -26.26
N LEU A 117 -1.47 -6.62 -26.47
CA LEU A 117 -2.31 -6.75 -27.67
C LEU A 117 -1.55 -6.39 -28.96
N GLU A 118 -0.74 -5.33 -28.92
CA GLU A 118 0.11 -4.95 -30.05
C GLU A 118 1.15 -6.03 -30.39
N ILE A 119 1.86 -6.55 -29.38
CA ILE A 119 2.83 -7.64 -29.57
C ILE A 119 2.12 -8.91 -30.04
N GLN A 120 0.93 -9.21 -29.53
CA GLN A 120 0.14 -10.36 -29.98
C GLN A 120 -0.24 -10.25 -31.46
N ALA A 121 -0.59 -9.05 -31.95
CA ALA A 121 -0.81 -8.83 -33.37
C ALA A 121 0.48 -9.07 -34.17
N LEU A 122 1.62 -8.55 -33.73
CA LEU A 122 2.92 -8.76 -34.38
C LEU A 122 3.33 -10.24 -34.40
N VAL A 123 3.04 -11.01 -33.33
CA VAL A 123 3.28 -12.46 -33.29
C VAL A 123 2.48 -13.16 -34.39
N LYS A 124 1.19 -12.85 -34.57
CA LYS A 124 0.37 -13.44 -35.64
C LYS A 124 0.94 -13.14 -37.03
N LEU A 125 1.34 -11.89 -37.30
CA LEU A 125 1.98 -11.53 -38.56
C LEU A 125 3.30 -12.29 -38.75
N ALA A 126 4.12 -12.39 -37.71
CA ALA A 126 5.40 -13.11 -37.76
C ALA A 126 5.19 -14.62 -37.96
N GLU A 127 4.12 -15.19 -37.44
CA GLU A 127 3.72 -16.59 -37.61
C GLU A 127 3.34 -16.86 -39.08
N GLU A 128 2.52 -16.01 -39.69
CA GLU A 128 2.20 -16.07 -41.12
C GLU A 128 3.47 -16.01 -41.99
N ILE A 129 4.38 -15.08 -41.68
CA ILE A 129 5.65 -14.93 -42.40
C ILE A 129 6.55 -16.17 -42.20
N ALA A 130 6.60 -16.73 -40.99
CA ALA A 130 7.40 -17.91 -40.70
C ALA A 130 6.86 -19.17 -41.37
N ASN A 131 5.54 -19.26 -41.57
CA ASN A 131 4.87 -20.36 -42.27
C ASN A 131 4.85 -20.19 -43.80
N SER A 132 5.17 -18.99 -44.30
CA SER A 132 5.30 -18.72 -45.73
C SER A 132 6.59 -19.31 -46.32
N ALA A 133 6.68 -19.35 -47.66
CA ALA A 133 7.89 -19.80 -48.33
C ALA A 133 9.09 -18.93 -47.96
N ILE A 134 10.21 -19.56 -47.58
CA ILE A 134 11.44 -18.86 -47.19
C ILE A 134 12.02 -18.16 -48.42
N PRO A 135 12.14 -16.82 -48.43
CA PRO A 135 12.74 -16.09 -49.53
C PRO A 135 14.19 -16.53 -49.78
N GLU A 136 14.58 -16.60 -51.05
CA GLU A 136 15.96 -16.87 -51.45
C GLU A 136 16.92 -15.86 -50.84
N GLY A 137 18.05 -16.33 -50.30
CA GLY A 137 19.01 -15.49 -49.59
C GLY A 137 18.65 -15.15 -48.14
N SER A 138 17.57 -15.72 -47.58
CA SER A 138 17.22 -15.51 -46.17
C SER A 138 18.36 -15.90 -45.22
N ARG A 139 18.81 -14.93 -44.41
CA ARG A 139 19.86 -15.16 -43.40
C ARG A 139 19.38 -16.08 -42.29
N LYS A 140 20.34 -16.77 -41.67
CA LYS A 140 20.11 -17.54 -40.43
C LYS A 140 20.74 -16.82 -39.23
N ILE A 141 20.08 -16.91 -38.08
CA ILE A 141 20.54 -16.43 -36.78
C ILE A 141 20.49 -17.63 -35.83
N ASN A 142 21.63 -18.03 -35.26
CA ASN A 142 21.73 -19.21 -34.38
C ASN A 142 21.10 -20.48 -34.99
N GLY A 143 21.28 -20.69 -36.30
CA GLY A 143 20.76 -21.86 -37.02
C GLY A 143 19.28 -21.78 -37.44
N LYS A 144 18.50 -20.81 -36.93
CA LYS A 144 17.12 -20.55 -37.36
C LYS A 144 17.08 -19.51 -38.48
N TYR A 145 16.13 -19.61 -39.41
CA TYR A 145 15.87 -18.53 -40.37
C TYR A 145 15.41 -17.26 -39.64
N ILE A 146 15.72 -16.08 -40.21
CA ILE A 146 15.40 -14.79 -39.59
C ILE A 146 13.92 -14.66 -39.22
N GLN A 147 13.02 -15.20 -40.05
CA GLN A 147 11.57 -15.19 -39.84
C GLN A 147 11.19 -15.95 -38.57
N SER A 148 11.59 -17.22 -38.47
CA SER A 148 11.34 -18.05 -37.29
C SER A 148 12.05 -17.53 -36.04
N HIS A 149 13.23 -16.91 -36.20
CA HIS A 149 13.93 -16.28 -35.09
C HIS A 149 13.17 -15.06 -34.55
N LEU A 150 12.62 -14.22 -35.44
CA LEU A 150 11.78 -13.09 -35.05
C LEU A 150 10.54 -13.55 -34.30
N LEU A 151 9.83 -14.57 -34.82
CA LEU A 151 8.67 -15.16 -34.16
C LEU A 151 9.01 -15.60 -32.73
N SER A 152 10.05 -16.42 -32.54
CA SER A 152 10.47 -16.87 -31.20
C SER A 152 10.84 -15.72 -30.27
N ARG A 153 11.36 -14.60 -30.79
CA ARG A 153 11.71 -13.42 -29.98
C ARG A 153 10.46 -12.64 -29.56
N LEU A 154 9.47 -12.50 -30.44
CA LEU A 154 8.19 -11.84 -30.13
C LEU A 154 7.36 -12.67 -29.15
N GLU A 155 7.31 -13.99 -29.32
CA GLU A 155 6.67 -14.91 -28.37
C GLU A 155 7.29 -14.78 -26.97
N ALA A 156 8.62 -14.69 -26.87
CA ALA A 156 9.30 -14.51 -25.59
C ALA A 156 8.97 -13.16 -24.91
N VAL A 157 8.78 -12.09 -25.70
CA VAL A 157 8.33 -10.79 -25.17
C VAL A 157 6.87 -10.88 -24.73
N LEU A 158 6.01 -11.53 -25.52
CA LEU A 158 4.59 -11.71 -25.20
C LEU A 158 4.42 -12.46 -23.87
N GLU A 159 5.13 -13.57 -23.67
CA GLU A 159 5.07 -14.32 -22.42
C GLU A 159 5.56 -13.49 -21.23
N LYS A 160 6.63 -12.70 -21.41
CA LYS A 160 7.09 -11.78 -20.36
C LYS A 160 6.04 -10.73 -19.99
N LEU A 161 5.34 -10.16 -20.97
CA LEU A 161 4.28 -9.19 -20.72
C LEU A 161 3.11 -9.84 -19.96
N LYS A 162 2.69 -11.05 -20.35
CA LYS A 162 1.67 -11.81 -19.63
C LYS A 162 2.05 -12.07 -18.18
N ASP A 163 3.30 -12.46 -17.93
CA ASP A 163 3.78 -12.68 -16.56
C ASP A 163 3.77 -11.38 -15.75
N GLN A 164 4.17 -10.25 -16.33
CA GLN A 164 4.06 -8.95 -15.67
C GLN A 164 2.62 -8.57 -15.36
N ILE A 165 1.66 -8.85 -16.25
CA ILE A 165 0.23 -8.63 -15.98
C ILE A 165 -0.24 -9.48 -14.79
N LYS A 166 0.15 -10.77 -14.74
CA LYS A 166 -0.19 -11.65 -13.60
C LYS A 166 0.40 -11.14 -12.29
N ASP A 167 1.64 -10.66 -12.30
CA ASP A 167 2.28 -10.10 -11.10
C ASP A 167 1.54 -8.86 -10.60
N VAL A 168 1.11 -8.01 -11.53
CA VAL A 168 0.31 -6.81 -11.22
C VAL A 168 -1.07 -7.20 -10.72
N ASP A 169 -1.73 -8.21 -11.30
CA ASP A 169 -3.01 -8.76 -10.82
C ASP A 169 -2.92 -9.33 -9.40
N ALA A 170 -1.81 -9.97 -9.06
CA ALA A 170 -1.56 -10.48 -7.71
C ALA A 170 -1.28 -9.37 -6.69
N ALA A 171 -0.73 -8.24 -7.14
CA ALA A 171 -0.45 -7.09 -6.29
C ALA A 171 -1.66 -6.17 -6.11
N GLN A 172 -2.59 -6.15 -7.06
CA GLN A 172 -3.78 -5.31 -7.07
C GLN A 172 -4.78 -5.74 -5.99
N SER A 173 -5.28 -4.77 -5.22
CA SER A 173 -6.38 -4.99 -4.29
C SER A 173 -7.73 -5.08 -5.02
N LYS A 174 -8.64 -5.89 -4.49
CA LYS A 174 -9.99 -6.12 -5.01
C LYS A 174 -11.02 -5.80 -3.94
N GLU A 175 -12.13 -5.23 -4.37
CA GLU A 175 -13.29 -5.03 -3.53
C GLU A 175 -13.97 -6.37 -3.22
N VAL A 176 -14.03 -6.72 -1.94
CA VAL A 176 -14.61 -7.95 -1.44
C VAL A 176 -15.79 -7.58 -0.55
N PRO A 177 -17.04 -7.69 -1.08
CA PRO A 177 -18.22 -7.43 -0.28
C PRO A 177 -18.41 -8.54 0.75
N LEU A 178 -18.62 -8.16 1.99
CA LEU A 178 -18.95 -9.05 3.10
C LEU A 178 -20.28 -8.63 3.69
N PHE A 179 -21.01 -9.60 4.21
CA PHE A 179 -22.25 -9.35 4.91
C PHE A 179 -22.47 -10.29 6.08
N TRP A 180 -23.30 -9.83 7.01
CA TRP A 180 -23.81 -10.59 8.14
C TRP A 180 -25.30 -10.32 8.27
N CYS A 181 -26.11 -11.37 8.42
CA CYS A 181 -27.55 -11.24 8.59
C CYS A 181 -27.95 -11.69 9.99
N GLY A 182 -28.64 -10.84 10.74
CA GLY A 182 -29.12 -11.20 12.07
C GLY A 182 -29.63 -10.01 12.89
N MET A 183 -30.12 -10.31 14.09
CA MET A 183 -30.37 -9.29 15.10
C MET A 183 -29.06 -8.98 15.82
N ALA A 184 -28.56 -7.76 15.61
CA ALA A 184 -27.39 -7.24 16.29
C ALA A 184 -27.51 -5.72 16.38
N GLU A 185 -26.82 -5.10 17.33
CA GLU A 185 -26.65 -3.64 17.40
C GLU A 185 -25.42 -3.20 16.61
N SER A 186 -24.33 -3.96 16.70
CA SER A 186 -23.07 -3.68 16.02
C SER A 186 -22.42 -4.95 15.50
N VAL A 187 -21.89 -4.88 14.28
CA VAL A 187 -21.15 -5.98 13.66
C VAL A 187 -19.83 -5.44 13.13
N GLN A 188 -18.75 -6.15 13.45
CA GLN A 188 -17.41 -5.86 12.97
C GLN A 188 -16.78 -7.14 12.45
N VAL A 189 -16.07 -7.07 11.32
CA VAL A 189 -15.28 -8.18 10.80
C VAL A 189 -13.83 -7.98 11.19
N MET A 190 -13.23 -9.01 11.78
CA MET A 190 -11.82 -9.08 12.13
C MET A 190 -11.15 -10.17 11.30
N GLY A 191 -9.85 -10.08 11.03
CA GLY A 191 -9.19 -11.17 10.32
C GLY A 191 -7.70 -10.99 10.10
N THR A 192 -7.11 -11.92 9.36
CA THR A 192 -5.68 -11.88 9.04
C THR A 192 -5.28 -10.74 8.10
N PHE A 193 -6.24 -10.10 7.43
CA PHE A 193 -5.99 -9.00 6.49
C PHE A 193 -5.34 -7.77 7.15
N ASP A 194 -5.57 -7.57 8.44
CA ASP A 194 -4.94 -6.52 9.26
C ASP A 194 -4.21 -7.08 10.48
N GLY A 195 -3.96 -8.40 10.50
CA GLY A 195 -3.32 -9.09 11.61
C GLY A 195 -4.17 -9.14 12.88
N TRP A 196 -5.50 -9.19 12.77
CA TRP A 196 -6.45 -9.26 13.89
C TRP A 196 -6.40 -8.03 14.80
N SER A 197 -6.17 -6.85 14.24
CA SER A 197 -5.89 -5.64 15.03
C SER A 197 -7.11 -4.71 15.15
N GLN A 198 -7.55 -4.12 14.05
CA GLN A 198 -8.61 -3.11 14.02
C GLN A 198 -9.93 -3.67 13.51
N GLY A 199 -9.92 -4.51 12.48
CA GLY A 199 -11.10 -4.92 11.74
C GLY A 199 -11.83 -3.78 11.02
N GLU A 200 -13.00 -4.11 10.47
CA GLU A 200 -13.86 -3.17 9.74
C GLU A 200 -15.30 -3.29 10.24
N HIS A 201 -15.95 -2.15 10.49
CA HIS A 201 -17.36 -2.14 10.89
C HIS A 201 -18.28 -2.36 9.69
N LEU A 202 -19.35 -3.12 9.91
CA LEU A 202 -20.38 -3.33 8.91
C LEU A 202 -21.51 -2.33 9.11
N SER A 203 -21.95 -1.73 8.00
CA SER A 203 -23.07 -0.79 7.98
C SER A 203 -24.40 -1.56 8.01
N PRO A 204 -25.34 -1.22 8.91
CA PRO A 204 -26.65 -1.85 8.96
C PRO A 204 -27.56 -1.36 7.83
N GLU A 205 -28.24 -2.30 7.19
CA GLU A 205 -29.29 -2.10 6.20
C GLU A 205 -30.55 -2.84 6.67
N TYR A 206 -31.64 -2.11 6.86
CA TYR A 206 -32.88 -2.68 7.38
C TYR A 206 -33.69 -3.33 6.25
N THR A 207 -33.78 -4.66 6.25
CA THR A 207 -34.53 -5.43 5.24
C THR A 207 -35.93 -5.86 5.75
N GLY A 208 -36.45 -5.19 6.79
CA GLY A 208 -37.80 -5.41 7.31
C GLY A 208 -37.95 -6.53 8.32
N SER A 209 -37.40 -7.72 8.07
CA SER A 209 -37.52 -8.89 8.96
C SER A 209 -36.25 -9.22 9.74
N PHE A 210 -35.09 -8.81 9.23
CA PHE A 210 -33.78 -8.87 9.88
C PHE A 210 -32.92 -7.72 9.37
N THR A 211 -31.89 -7.36 10.13
CA THR A 211 -30.89 -6.37 9.71
C THR A 211 -29.78 -7.09 8.94
N LYS A 212 -29.47 -6.59 7.74
CA LYS A 212 -28.32 -7.01 6.97
C LYS A 212 -27.20 -6.01 7.22
N PHE A 213 -26.10 -6.47 7.78
CA PHE A 213 -24.89 -5.71 7.95
C PHE A 213 -24.00 -5.95 6.74
N SER A 214 -23.42 -4.91 6.14
CA SER A 214 -22.53 -5.05 4.98
C SER A 214 -21.31 -4.14 5.03
N THR A 215 -20.21 -4.58 4.44
CA THR A 215 -19.00 -3.79 4.23
C THR A 215 -18.27 -4.27 2.98
N THR A 216 -17.35 -3.46 2.48
CA THR A 216 -16.48 -3.81 1.35
C THR A 216 -15.03 -3.69 1.79
N LEU A 217 -14.31 -4.81 1.79
CA LEU A 217 -12.87 -4.82 2.09
C LEU A 217 -12.06 -4.68 0.80
N LEU A 218 -10.95 -3.96 0.85
CA LEU A 218 -9.96 -3.92 -0.23
C LEU A 218 -8.83 -4.92 0.06
N LEU A 219 -8.90 -6.10 -0.54
CA LEU A 219 -7.98 -7.21 -0.26
C LEU A 219 -7.25 -7.66 -1.52
N ARG A 220 -5.97 -8.00 -1.39
CA ARG A 220 -5.23 -8.64 -2.49
C ARG A 220 -5.71 -10.08 -2.68
N PRO A 221 -5.51 -10.70 -3.85
CA PRO A 221 -5.71 -12.12 -4.02
C PRO A 221 -4.94 -12.93 -2.97
N GLY A 222 -5.63 -13.85 -2.31
CA GLY A 222 -5.08 -14.53 -1.15
C GLY A 222 -6.11 -15.30 -0.35
N ARG A 223 -5.61 -15.91 0.73
CA ARG A 223 -6.40 -16.64 1.71
C ARG A 223 -6.39 -15.84 3.01
N TYR A 224 -7.57 -15.52 3.51
CA TYR A 224 -7.76 -14.75 4.72
C TYR A 224 -8.63 -15.53 5.69
N GLU A 225 -8.26 -15.52 6.96
CA GLU A 225 -9.13 -15.99 8.03
C GLU A 225 -9.84 -14.78 8.61
N ILE A 226 -11.15 -14.88 8.76
CA ILE A 226 -12.00 -13.82 9.29
C ILE A 226 -12.92 -14.35 10.38
N LYS A 227 -13.38 -13.48 11.26
CA LYS A 227 -14.41 -13.77 12.26
C LYS A 227 -15.20 -12.51 12.56
N PHE A 228 -16.47 -12.67 12.89
CA PHE A 228 -17.35 -11.53 13.18
C PHE A 228 -17.40 -11.30 14.69
N LEU A 229 -17.27 -10.05 15.10
CA LEU A 229 -17.57 -9.58 16.44
C LEU A 229 -18.96 -8.96 16.39
N VAL A 230 -19.95 -9.65 16.95
CA VAL A 230 -21.36 -9.28 16.94
C VAL A 230 -21.77 -8.96 18.37
N ASP A 231 -22.04 -7.69 18.66
CA ASP A 231 -22.35 -7.20 20.02
C ASP A 231 -21.32 -7.63 21.08
N GLY A 232 -20.04 -7.66 20.69
CA GLY A 232 -18.93 -8.07 21.54
C GLY A 232 -18.70 -9.58 21.63
N GLU A 233 -19.52 -10.40 20.97
CA GLU A 233 -19.35 -11.85 20.92
C GLU A 233 -18.75 -12.32 19.58
N TRP A 234 -17.79 -13.24 19.65
CA TRP A 234 -17.20 -13.85 18.47
C TRP A 234 -18.15 -14.85 17.81
N LYS A 235 -18.51 -14.62 16.55
CA LYS A 235 -19.40 -15.47 15.78
C LYS A 235 -18.80 -15.84 14.42
N LEU A 236 -19.11 -17.05 14.00
CA LEU A 236 -18.83 -17.54 12.65
C LEU A 236 -20.06 -17.30 11.79
N SER A 237 -19.85 -16.85 10.56
CA SER A 237 -20.91 -16.71 9.58
C SER A 237 -21.13 -18.05 8.87
N PRO A 238 -22.38 -18.52 8.72
CA PRO A 238 -22.69 -19.74 7.98
C PRO A 238 -22.46 -19.58 6.47
N GLU A 239 -22.32 -18.34 5.98
CA GLU A 239 -22.14 -18.02 4.56
C GLU A 239 -20.73 -18.30 4.06
N PHE A 240 -19.77 -18.51 4.97
CA PHE A 240 -18.37 -18.72 4.64
C PHE A 240 -17.90 -20.07 5.16
N PRO A 241 -17.09 -20.82 4.37
CA PRO A 241 -16.44 -22.03 4.86
C PRO A 241 -15.66 -21.77 6.15
N THR A 242 -15.52 -22.76 7.03
CA THR A 242 -14.70 -22.63 8.24
C THR A 242 -13.35 -23.34 8.09
N VAL A 243 -12.38 -22.89 8.88
CA VAL A 243 -11.02 -23.45 8.98
C VAL A 243 -10.54 -23.38 10.43
N GLY A 244 -9.73 -24.35 10.85
CA GLY A 244 -9.28 -24.49 12.23
C GLY A 244 -10.18 -25.43 13.04
N GLU A 245 -9.90 -25.52 14.33
CA GLU A 245 -10.61 -26.42 15.25
C GLU A 245 -10.88 -25.74 16.59
N GLY A 246 -12.06 -25.99 17.16
CA GLY A 246 -12.45 -25.51 18.50
C GLY A 246 -12.47 -23.99 18.60
N LEU A 247 -11.74 -23.44 19.58
CA LEU A 247 -11.71 -21.99 19.84
C LEU A 247 -11.00 -21.19 18.76
N MET A 248 -10.16 -21.85 17.94
CA MET A 248 -9.42 -21.24 16.84
C MET A 248 -10.15 -21.39 15.50
N GLU A 249 -11.40 -21.86 15.51
CA GLU A 249 -12.21 -21.94 14.30
C GLU A 249 -12.57 -20.53 13.80
N ASN A 250 -12.28 -20.29 12.52
CA ASN A 250 -12.47 -19.02 11.80
C ASN A 250 -13.19 -19.28 10.47
N ASN A 251 -13.79 -18.26 9.89
CA ASN A 251 -14.27 -18.31 8.51
C ASN A 251 -13.09 -18.12 7.54
N LEU A 252 -13.09 -18.84 6.43
CA LEU A 252 -12.11 -18.75 5.36
C LEU A 252 -12.65 -17.89 4.21
N LEU A 253 -11.97 -16.79 3.94
CA LEU A 253 -12.23 -15.90 2.81
C LEU A 253 -11.13 -16.09 1.75
N ILE A 254 -11.53 -16.49 0.54
CA ILE A 254 -10.62 -16.65 -0.60
C ILE A 254 -10.87 -15.53 -1.59
N VAL A 255 -9.86 -14.70 -1.81
CA VAL A 255 -9.88 -13.64 -2.82
C VAL A 255 -9.11 -14.17 -4.02
N LYS A 256 -9.79 -14.23 -5.17
CA LYS A 256 -9.21 -14.65 -6.45
C LYS A 256 -8.77 -13.44 -7.23
#